data_AF-A0A0V0Z054-F1
#
_entry.id   AF-A0A0V0Z054-F1
#
_cell.length_a   1.000
_cell.length_b   1.000
_cell.length_c   1.000
_cell.angle_alpha   90.00
_cell.angle_beta   90.00
_cell.angle_gamma   90.00
#
_symmetry.space_group_name_H-M   'P 1'
#
loop_
_entity.id
_entity.type
_entity.pdbx_description
1 polymer ?
#
loop_
_entity_poly.entity_id
_entity_poly.type
_entity_poly.pdbx_seq_one_letter_code
_entity_poly.pdbx_strand_id
1 'polypeptide(L)' 'LQQLLKNCGIHKDNIKNIVNYASNNHYNKACSIFFDCMHNLPEGVLGEFITHPNEYFDESSKLYSRSSSKK' A
#
# COMPACT_ATOMS: atom_id res chain seq x y z
N LEU A 1 -5.20 -6.78 12.90
CA LEU A 1 -4.44 -6.36 11.70
C LEU A 1 -4.17 -7.51 10.72
N GLN A 2 -3.45 -8.57 11.10
CA GLN A 2 -3.12 -9.69 10.18
C GLN A 2 -4.32 -10.30 9.43
N GLN A 3 -5.42 -10.61 10.14
CA GLN A 3 -6.63 -11.15 9.51
C GLN A 3 -7.26 -10.17 8.51
N LEU A 4 -7.25 -8.87 8.80
CA LEU A 4 -7.77 -7.84 7.88
C LEU A 4 -6.93 -7.77 6.59
N LEU A 5 -5.60 -7.80 6.72
CA LEU A 5 -4.70 -7.78 5.56
C LEU A 5 -4.86 -9.05 4.71
N LYS A 6 -5.06 -10.21 5.35
CA LYS A 6 -5.36 -11.46 4.65
C LYS A 6 -6.67 -11.37 3.87
N ASN A 7 -7.70 -10.78 4.45
CA ASN A 7 -8.99 -10.58 3.79
C ASN A 7 -8.92 -9.59 2.63
N CYS A 8 -7.94 -8.67 2.63
CA CYS A 8 -7.64 -7.77 1.51
C CYS A 8 -6.86 -8.45 0.36
N GLY A 9 -6.52 -9.74 0.49
CA GLY A 9 -5.80 -10.48 -0.54
C GLY A 9 -4.26 -10.30 -0.52
N ILE A 10 -3.70 -9.74 0.56
CA ILE A 10 -2.26 -9.48 0.64
C ILE A 10 -1.49 -10.79 0.90
N HIS A 11 -0.36 -10.97 0.20
CA HIS A 11 0.51 -12.13 0.38
C HIS A 11 1.09 -12.21 1.80
N LYS A 12 1.25 -13.44 2.31
CA LYS A 12 1.65 -13.70 3.71
C LYS A 12 2.95 -12.99 4.12
N ASP A 13 3.92 -12.88 3.23
CA ASP A 13 5.20 -12.23 3.53
C ASP A 13 5.06 -10.71 3.65
N ASN A 14 4.24 -10.09 2.80
CA ASN A 14 3.92 -8.66 2.91
C ASN A 14 3.11 -8.37 4.17
N ILE A 15 2.20 -9.27 4.57
CA ILE A 15 1.49 -9.18 5.85
C ILE A 15 2.49 -9.13 7.02
N LYS A 16 3.50 -9.99 7.03
CA LYS A 16 4.54 -9.97 8.07
C LYS A 16 5.29 -8.64 8.09
N ASN A 17 5.68 -8.13 6.92
CA ASN A 17 6.37 -6.84 6.80
C ASN A 17 5.53 -5.68 7.33
N ILE A 18 4.28 -5.56 6.87
CA ILE A 18 3.34 -4.50 7.29
C ILE A 18 3.15 -4.53 8.82
N VAL A 19 2.95 -5.73 9.37
CA VAL A 19 2.77 -5.90 10.82
C VAL A 19 4.03 -5.54 11.58
N ASN A 20 5.22 -5.94 11.09
CA ASN A 20 6.48 -5.60 11.72
C ASN A 20 6.69 -4.07 11.77
N TYR A 21 6.46 -3.36 10.66
CA TYR A 21 6.58 -1.90 10.65
C TYR A 21 5.54 -1.23 11.55
N ALA A 22 4.30 -1.70 11.55
CA ALA A 22 3.27 -1.20 12.47
C ALA A 22 3.65 -1.43 13.95
N SER A 23 4.20 -2.60 14.30
CA SER A 23 4.67 -2.91 15.64
C SER A 23 5.87 -2.06 16.09
N ASN A 24 6.65 -1.53 15.14
CA ASN A 24 7.76 -0.62 15.39
C ASN A 24 7.37 0.87 15.27
N ASN A 25 6.08 1.20 15.31
CA ASN A 25 5.55 2.58 15.16
C ASN A 25 5.85 3.24 13.81
N HIS A 26 6.26 2.48 12.80
CA HIS A 26 6.51 2.97 11.44
C HIS A 26 5.24 2.89 10.58
N TYR A 27 4.19 3.59 11.01
CA TYR A 27 2.86 3.49 10.39
C TYR A 27 2.83 3.99 8.94
N ASN A 28 3.55 5.06 8.62
CA ASN A 28 3.62 5.60 7.26
C ASN A 28 4.27 4.60 6.29
N LYS A 29 5.34 3.92 6.73
CA LYS A 29 5.97 2.83 5.96
C LYS A 29 5.01 1.64 5.81
N ALA A 30 4.32 1.25 6.87
CA ALA A 30 3.32 0.18 6.82
C ALA A 30 2.17 0.50 5.84
N CYS A 31 1.70 1.76 5.82
CA CYS A 31 0.69 2.26 4.89
C CYS A 31 1.19 2.25 3.44
N SER A 32 2.44 2.65 3.21
CA SER A 32 3.06 2.66 1.88
C SER A 32 3.22 1.25 1.32
N ILE A 33 3.67 0.28 2.12
CA ILE A 33 3.75 -1.13 1.70
C ILE A 33 2.35 -1.68 1.37
N PHE A 34 1.33 -1.32 2.19
CA PHE A 34 -0.04 -1.72 1.90
C PHE A 34 -0.53 -1.16 0.57
N PHE A 35 -0.25 0.11 0.28
CA PHE A 35 -0.57 0.74 -1.01
C PHE A 35 0.07 -0.01 -2.18
N ASP A 36 1.38 -0.28 -2.10
CA ASP A 36 2.12 -1.00 -3.14
C ASP A 36 1.49 -2.38 -3.40
N CYS A 37 1.14 -3.10 -2.32
CA CYS A 37 0.47 -4.39 -2.42
C CYS A 37 -0.89 -4.31 -3.12
N MET A 38 -1.72 -3.34 -2.74
CA MET A 38 -3.08 -3.20 -3.28
C MET A 38 -3.10 -2.83 -4.76
N HIS A 39 -2.06 -2.14 -5.23
CA HIS A 39 -1.92 -1.71 -6.61
C HIS A 39 -1.00 -2.62 -7.46
N ASN A 40 -0.52 -3.74 -6.88
CA ASN A 40 0.44 -4.66 -7.52
C ASN A 40 1.71 -3.95 -8.02
N LEU A 41 2.18 -2.97 -7.25
CA LEU A 41 3.40 -2.23 -7.54
C LEU A 41 4.60 -2.89 -6.84
N PRO A 42 5.81 -2.78 -7.41
CA PRO A 42 7.03 -3.09 -6.67
C PRO A 42 7.17 -2.20 -5.44
N GLU A 43 7.82 -2.71 -4.38
CA GLU A 43 7.98 -1.95 -3.14
C GLU A 43 8.76 -0.65 -3.37
N GLY A 44 8.21 0.47 -2.88
CA GLY A 44 8.89 1.78 -2.89
C GLY A 44 8.72 2.60 -4.16
N VAL A 45 7.76 2.26 -5.03
CA VAL A 45 7.48 3.01 -6.27
C VAL A 45 7.15 4.48 -6.03
N LEU A 46 6.48 4.80 -4.93
CA LEU A 46 6.14 6.19 -4.59
C LEU A 46 7.34 7.04 -4.18
N GLY A 47 8.51 6.43 -3.89
CA GLY A 47 9.72 7.13 -3.44
C GLY A 47 9.62 7.68 -2.01
N GLU A 48 8.57 8.42 -1.70
CA GLU A 48 8.22 8.90 -0.35
C GLU A 48 7.11 8.05 0.30
N PHE A 49 7.02 8.14 1.62
CA PHE A 49 5.96 7.46 2.37
C PHE A 49 4.65 8.22 2.26
N ILE A 50 3.54 7.48 2.15
CA ILE A 50 2.21 8.07 2.28
C ILE A 50 2.04 8.61 3.69
N THR A 51 1.80 9.92 3.80
CA THR A 51 1.66 10.61 5.09
C THR A 51 0.23 11.05 5.39
N HIS A 52 -0.62 11.17 4.37
CA HIS A 52 -1.98 11.66 4.52
C HIS A 52 -3.02 10.79 3.78
N PRO A 53 -4.25 10.60 4.32
CA PRO A 53 -5.29 9.83 3.63
C PRO A 53 -5.66 10.36 2.25
N ASN A 54 -5.68 11.69 2.08
CA ASN A 54 -5.96 12.30 0.76
C ASN A 54 -4.83 12.03 -0.25
N GLU A 55 -3.58 11.93 0.20
CA GLU A 55 -2.44 11.58 -0.65
C GLU A 55 -2.58 10.14 -1.16
N TYR A 56 -2.91 9.21 -0.25
CA TYR A 56 -3.24 7.82 -0.62
C TYR A 56 -4.32 7.77 -1.71
N PHE A 57 -5.40 8.52 -1.53
CA PHE A 57 -6.54 8.52 -2.44
C PHE A 57 -6.19 9.11 -3.81
N ASP A 58 -5.48 10.23 -3.84
CA ASP A 58 -5.07 10.89 -5.08
C ASP A 58 -4.13 10.00 -5.90
N GLU A 59 -3.10 9.43 -5.27
CA GLU A 59 -2.17 8.49 -5.92
C GLU A 59 -2.87 7.21 -6.40
N SER A 60 -3.77 6.65 -5.58
CA SER A 60 -4.60 5.51 -6.00
C SER A 60 -5.42 5.87 -7.26
N SER A 61 -6.07 7.03 -7.24
CA SER A 61 -6.95 7.48 -8.34
C SER A 61 -6.18 7.69 -9.64
N LYS A 62 -4.95 8.24 -9.57
CA LYS A 62 -4.06 8.39 -10.73
C LYS A 62 -3.74 7.05 -11.39
N LEU A 63 -3.48 6.01 -10.60
CA LEU A 63 -3.18 4.65 -11.11
C LEU A 63 -4.39 4.03 -11.83
N TYR A 64 -5.60 4.22 -11.30
CA TYR A 64 -6.84 3.77 -11.95
C TYR A 64 -7.13 4.54 -13.24
N SER A 65 -6.92 5.86 -13.27
CA SER A 65 -7.12 6.67 -14.47
C SER A 65 -6.15 6.26 -15.60
N ARG A 66 -4.87 6.04 -15.25
CA ARG A 66 -3.82 5.67 -16.21
C ARG A 66 -4.00 4.27 -16.82
N SER A 67 -4.65 3.37 -16.09
CA SER A 67 -4.99 2.03 -16.59
C SER A 67 -6.23 2.04 -17.51
N SER A 68 -7.10 3.05 -17.40
CA SER A 68 -8.30 3.22 -18.24
C SER A 68 -8.01 3.78 -19.65
N SER A 69 -6.92 4.53 -19.84
CA SER A 69 -6.53 5.10 -21.15
C SER A 69 -5.89 4.11 -22.14
N LYS A 70 -5.86 2.81 -21.84
CA LYS A 70 -5.55 1.75 -22.82
C LYS A 70 -6.85 1.11 -23.30
N LYS A 71 -7.62 1.82 -24.13
CA LYS A 71 -8.66 1.26 -24.99
C LYS A 71 -8.63 1.94 -26.34
#